data_AF-A0A813GUG1-F1
#
_entry.id   AF-A0A813GUG1-F1
#
_cell.length_a   1.000
_cell.length_b   1.000
_cell.length_c   1.000
_cell.angle_alpha   90.00
_cell.angle_beta   90.00
_cell.angle_gamma   90.00
#
_symmetry.space_group_name_H-M   'P 1'
#
loop_
_entity.id
_entity.type
_entity.pdbx_description
1 polymer ?
#
loop_
_entity_poly.entity_id
_entity_poly.type
_entity_poly.pdbx_seq_one_letter_code
_entity_poly.pdbx_strand_id
1 'polypeptide(L)' 'MVLHRYLPYLAQGIRHGMQDIGACSTVELQKQLDDGRLRFELRSAAAQREGGVHGLHSFERKLFA' A
#
# COMPACT_ATOMS: atom_id res chain seq x y z
N MET A 1 -1.38 -19.46 -15.49
CA MET A 1 -0.62 -19.84 -14.28
C MET A 1 -0.12 -18.64 -13.45
N VAL A 2 0.33 -17.52 -14.06
CA VAL A 2 0.79 -16.32 -13.33
C VAL A 2 -0.37 -15.52 -12.70
N LEU A 3 -1.46 -15.30 -13.43
CA LEU A 3 -2.63 -14.56 -12.94
C LEU A 3 -3.28 -15.18 -11.69
N HIS A 4 -3.31 -16.52 -11.61
CA HIS A 4 -3.85 -17.22 -10.45
C HIS A 4 -3.03 -17.03 -9.17
N ARG A 5 -1.76 -16.63 -9.26
CA ARG A 5 -0.92 -16.30 -8.11
C ARG A 5 -0.85 -14.79 -7.87
N TYR A 6 -0.87 -14.01 -8.95
CA TYR A 6 -0.79 -12.56 -8.89
C TYR A 6 -2.06 -11.91 -8.31
N LEU A 7 -3.25 -12.35 -8.71
CA LEU A 7 -4.51 -11.76 -8.21
C LEU A 7 -4.70 -11.97 -6.70
N PRO A 8 -4.49 -13.17 -6.12
CA PRO A 8 -4.54 -13.34 -4.67
C PRO A 8 -3.51 -12.51 -3.92
N TYR A 9 -2.29 -12.37 -4.46
CA TYR A 9 -1.26 -11.52 -3.90
C TYR A 9 -1.70 -10.05 -3.82
N LEU A 10 -2.23 -9.51 -4.92
CA LEU A 10 -2.77 -8.14 -4.95
C LEU A 10 -3.93 -7.97 -3.96
N ALA A 11 -4.86 -8.92 -3.94
CA ALA A 11 -6.00 -8.88 -3.03
C ALA A 11 -5.56 -8.89 -1.56
N GLN A 12 -4.53 -9.67 -1.21
CA GLN A 12 -3.96 -9.68 0.13
C GLN A 12 -3.26 -8.36 0.47
N GLY A 13 -2.49 -7.80 -0.47
CA GLY A 13 -1.84 -6.50 -0.30
C GLY A 13 -2.84 -5.37 -0.04
N ILE A 14 -3.95 -5.35 -0.79
CA ILE A 14 -5.04 -4.39 -0.58
C ILE A 14 -5.67 -4.59 0.80
N ARG A 15 -5.95 -5.83 1.22
CA ARG A 15 -6.49 -6.11 2.56
C ARG A 15 -5.57 -5.63 3.69
N HIS A 16 -4.27 -5.87 3.59
CA HIS A 16 -3.31 -5.36 4.56
C HIS A 16 -3.28 -3.83 4.57
N GLY A 17 -3.27 -3.17 3.41
CA GLY A 17 -3.34 -1.72 3.35
C GLY A 17 -4.62 -1.15 3.99
N MET A 18 -5.76 -1.82 3.79
CA MET A 18 -7.01 -1.45 4.45
C MET A 18 -6.95 -1.65 5.97
N GLN A 19 -6.28 -2.71 6.44
CA GLN A 19 -6.04 -2.95 7.87
C GLN A 19 -5.16 -1.86 8.49
N ASP A 20 -4.06 -1.49 7.82
CA ASP A 20 -3.14 -0.45 8.29
C ASP A 20 -3.82 0.93 8.37
N ILE A 21 -4.73 1.21 7.42
CA ILE A 21 -5.58 2.42 7.43
C ILE A 21 -6.66 2.33 8.53
N GLY A 22 -7.08 1.13 8.93
CA GLY A 22 -8.15 0.90 9.89
C GLY A 22 -9.56 0.94 9.28
N ALA A 23 -9.74 0.43 8.06
CA ALA A 23 -11.04 0.32 7.41
C ALA A 23 -11.36 -1.14 7.05
N CYS A 24 -12.55 -1.63 7.41
CA CYS A 24 -12.96 -3.01 7.17
C CYS A 24 -13.62 -3.22 5.80
N SER A 25 -13.94 -2.14 5.08
CA SER A 25 -14.53 -2.19 3.73
C SER A 25 -14.21 -0.93 2.94
N THR A 26 -14.39 -0.99 1.62
CA THR A 26 -14.22 0.17 0.74
C THR A 26 -15.28 1.24 0.99
N VAL A 27 -16.50 0.84 1.37
CA VAL A 27 -17.59 1.74 1.76
C VAL A 27 -17.22 2.49 3.05
N GLU A 28 -16.68 1.78 4.04
CA GLU A 28 -16.20 2.42 5.27
C GLU A 28 -15.04 3.38 4.99
N LEU A 29 -14.08 2.99 4.15
CA LEU A 29 -12.96 3.84 3.77
C LEU A 29 -13.43 5.15 3.11
N GLN A 30 -14.42 5.08 2.21
CA GLN A 30 -15.04 6.26 1.60
C GLN A 30 -15.74 7.14 2.64
N LYS A 31 -16.49 6.53 3.57
CA LYS A 31 -17.11 7.28 4.67
C LYS A 31 -16.05 7.95 5.58
N GLN A 32 -14.94 7.28 5.88
CA GLN A 32 -13.85 7.86 6.66
C GLN A 32 -13.20 9.06 5.95
N LEU A 33 -13.12 9.03 4.62
CA LEU A 33 -12.69 10.17 3.81
C LEU A 33 -13.68 11.33 3.92
N ASP A 34 -14.95 11.09 3.64
CA ASP A 34 -15.99 12.14 3.61
C ASP A 34 -16.18 12.80 4.99
N ASP A 35 -16.12 12.01 6.07
CA ASP A 35 -16.25 12.49 7.44
C ASP A 35 -14.95 13.06 8.02
N GLY A 36 -13.85 13.06 7.26
CA GLY A 36 -12.55 13.65 7.64
C GLY A 36 -11.73 12.85 8.67
N ARG A 37 -12.13 11.60 8.98
CA ARG A 37 -11.39 10.68 9.85
C ARG A 37 -10.12 10.16 9.17
N LEU A 38 -10.16 9.94 7.85
CA LEU A 38 -8.99 9.59 7.07
C LEU A 38 -8.11 10.83 6.87
N ARG A 39 -6.83 10.70 7.21
CA ARG A 39 -5.85 11.80 7.12
C ARG A 39 -4.78 11.46 6.09
N PHE A 40 -4.27 12.50 5.43
CA PHE A 40 -3.21 12.39 4.43
C PHE A 40 -2.05 13.32 4.76
N GLU A 41 -0.85 12.92 4.34
CA GLU A 41 0.36 13.72 4.46
C GLU A 41 1.04 13.83 3.10
N LEU A 42 1.41 15.06 2.72
CA LEU A 42 2.16 15.32 1.49
C LEU A 42 3.63 14.96 1.69
N ARG A 43 4.19 14.18 0.76
CA ARG A 43 5.60 13.78 0.80
C ARG A 43 6.43 14.61 -0.18
N SER A 44 7.49 15.24 0.32
CA SER A 44 8.49 15.91 -0.51
C SER A 44 9.22 14.93 -1.43
N ALA A 45 9.88 15.45 -2.48
CA ALA A 45 10.67 14.61 -3.39
C ALA A 45 11.81 13.86 -2.69
N ALA A 46 12.35 14.41 -1.59
CA ALA A 46 13.33 13.72 -0.76
C ALA A 46 12.68 12.59 0.05
N ALA A 47 11.55 12.87 0.71
CA ALA A 47 10.83 11.87 1.52
C ALA A 47 10.30 10.70 0.67
N GLN A 48 9.99 10.91 -0.61
CA GLN A 48 9.61 9.83 -1.53
C GLN A 48 10.81 8.95 -1.90
N ARG A 49 12.00 9.54 -2.14
CA ARG A 49 13.24 8.79 -2.37
C ARG A 49 13.61 7.94 -1.15
N GLU A 50 13.50 8.53 0.04
CA GLU A 50 13.75 7.83 1.31
C GLU A 50 12.71 6.75 1.62
N GLY A 51 11.45 6.93 1.21
CA GLY A 51 10.40 5.92 1.40
C GLY A 51 10.58 4.64 0.57
N GLY A 52 11.45 4.67 -0.44
CA GLY A 52 11.77 3.52 -1.28
C GLY A 52 13.00 2.76 -0.79
N VAL A 53 13.52 1.86 -1.61
CA VAL A 53 14.81 1.22 -1.34
C VAL A 53 15.94 2.14 -1.77
N HIS A 54 16.84 2.50 -0.87
CA HIS A 54 17.97 3.38 -1.14
C HIS A 54 19.21 3.00 -0.32
N GLY A 55 20.40 3.44 -0.76
CA GLY A 55 21.66 3.28 0.00
C GLY A 55 22.28 1.88 -0.03
N LEU A 56 21.97 1.04 -1.03
CA LEU A 56 22.47 -0.34 -1.14
C LEU A 56 23.42 -0.51 -2.34
N HIS A 57 24.45 -1.35 -2.18
CA HIS A 57 25.35 -1.76 -3.27
C HIS A 57 24.64 -2.64 -4.31
N SER A 58 23.70 -3.50 -3.88
CA SER A 58 22.85 -4.30 -4.77
C SER A 58 21.52 -4.65 -4.09
N PHE A 59 20.43 -4.72 -4.86
CA PHE A 59 19.08 -5.07 -4.40
C PHE A 59 18.30 -5.80 -5.49
N GLU A 60 17.63 -6.91 -5.14
CA GLU A 60 16.71 -7.63 -6.03
C GLU A 60 15.28 -7.58 -5.45
N ARG A 61 14.31 -7.13 -6.24
CA ARG A 61 12.90 -7.03 -5.82
C ARG A 61 12.10 -8.26 -6.26
N LYS A 62 11.69 -9.09 -5.31
CA LYS A 62 10.71 -10.18 -5.52
C LYS A 62 9.40 -9.83 -4.83
N LEU A 63 8.34 -9.66 -5.61
CA LEU A 63 7.04 -9.21 -5.11
C LEU A 63 6.13 -10.39 -4.70
N PHE A 64 6.13 -11.46 -5.48
CA PHE A 64 5.34 -12.67 -5.24
C PHE A 64 6.01 -13.86 -5.95
N ALA A 65 5.73 -15.09 -5.51
CA ALA A 65 6.32 -16.35 -6.01
C ALA A 65 5.37 -17.13 -6.91
#